data_AF-A0A919BVV4-F1
#
_entry.id   AF-A0A919BVV4-F1
#
_cell.length_a   1.000
_cell.length_b   1.000
_cell.length_c   1.000
_cell.angle_alpha   90.00
_cell.angle_beta   90.00
_cell.angle_gamma   90.00
#
_symmetry.space_group_name_H-M   'P 1'
#
loop_
_entity.id
_entity.type
_entity.pdbx_description
1 polymer ?
#
loop_
_entity_poly.entity_id
_entity_poly.type
_entity_poly.pdbx_seq_one_letter_code
_entity_poly.pdbx_strand_id
1 'polypeptide(L)'
;MEGMDTDHDAAPPAPQRPAPSARPVRRFAPGVLAGLCAAGGLFAMRGPLMMSAPRCAAGRWHGCLDTFNGVVLVTLVAVPLSLLVAWGPARRRRAAGVPGAWRRSLAEVGMVHGTVPFVWLTMMPGAGAGTVPGRLSLVPLRDLVTMGPLGIAGNLLVFASLGFFGPVRFAALASVPRVLALGAGCSVLVETAQYVLRLDRVSSVDDVLVNAAGAGLAALASRRWWRTAVPAPADLPRPAAVRAG
;
A
#
# COMPACT_ATOMS: atom_id res chain seq x y z
N MET A 1 37.86 12.40 75.07
CA MET A 1 38.75 12.02 73.96
C MET A 1 39.07 10.56 74.21
N GLU A 2 38.46 9.55 73.60
CA GLU A 2 37.68 9.37 72.37
C GLU A 2 37.01 7.99 72.57
N GLY A 3 35.69 7.83 72.45
CA GLY A 3 35.08 7.30 71.23
C GLY A 3 35.29 5.78 71.07
N MET A 4 34.45 4.96 71.69
CA MET A 4 34.40 3.51 71.44
C MET A 4 33.23 3.23 70.49
N ASP A 5 33.54 3.13 69.20
CA ASP A 5 32.59 2.86 68.13
C ASP A 5 32.12 1.40 68.19
N THR A 6 30.80 1.23 68.19
CA THR A 6 30.09 -0.04 68.05
C THR A 6 29.92 -0.36 66.57
N ASP A 7 30.72 -1.28 66.05
CA ASP A 7 30.58 -1.76 64.67
C ASP A 7 29.30 -2.61 64.56
N HIS A 8 28.34 -2.14 63.77
CA HIS A 8 27.09 -2.84 63.46
C HIS A 8 27.35 -3.82 62.31
N ASP A 9 27.25 -5.13 62.59
CA ASP A 9 27.20 -6.18 61.58
C ASP A 9 25.97 -6.00 60.67
N ALA A 10 26.16 -5.31 59.54
CA ALA A 10 25.15 -5.20 58.48
C ALA A 10 25.15 -6.48 57.63
N ALA A 11 24.08 -7.28 57.77
CA ALA A 11 23.84 -8.46 56.94
C ALA A 11 23.83 -8.12 55.43
N PRO A 12 24.36 -9.01 54.55
CA PRO A 12 24.41 -8.76 53.12
C PRO A 12 23.00 -8.73 52.51
N PRO A 13 22.74 -7.86 51.51
CA PRO A 13 21.42 -7.76 50.88
C PRO A 13 21.06 -9.04 50.13
N ALA A 14 19.82 -9.49 50.30
CA ALA A 14 19.27 -10.66 49.63
C ALA A 14 19.26 -10.50 48.09
N PRO A 15 19.44 -11.60 47.32
CA PRO A 15 19.41 -11.55 45.86
C PRO A 15 18.03 -11.11 45.35
N GLN A 16 17.99 -10.00 44.60
CA GLN A 16 16.79 -9.49 43.94
C GLN A 16 16.36 -10.47 42.85
N ARG A 17 15.16 -11.05 42.97
CA ARG A 17 14.55 -11.85 41.89
C ARG A 17 14.21 -10.93 40.72
N PRO A 18 14.58 -11.27 39.47
CA PRO A 18 14.17 -10.49 38.31
C PRO A 18 12.63 -10.51 38.18
N ALA A 19 12.04 -9.33 37.99
CA ALA A 19 10.61 -9.18 37.77
C ALA A 19 10.17 -9.97 36.52
N PRO A 20 9.01 -10.66 36.54
CA PRO A 20 8.51 -11.38 35.38
C PRO A 20 8.23 -10.39 34.24
N SER A 21 8.88 -10.60 33.10
CA SER A 21 8.68 -9.79 31.90
C SER A 21 7.25 -9.97 31.37
N ALA A 22 6.36 -9.02 31.66
CA ALA A 22 5.02 -8.96 31.09
C ALA A 22 5.10 -8.58 29.58
N ARG A 23 5.51 -9.50 28.71
CA ARG A 23 5.60 -9.25 27.25
C ARG A 23 5.25 -10.43 26.32
N PRO A 24 4.06 -11.07 26.39
CA PRO A 24 3.54 -11.77 25.22
C PRO A 24 2.27 -11.14 24.60
N VAL A 25 1.43 -10.46 25.38
CA VAL A 25 0.07 -10.09 24.93
C VAL A 25 0.04 -9.00 23.85
N ARG A 26 1.00 -8.06 23.87
CA ARG A 26 1.02 -6.90 22.96
C ARG A 26 1.36 -7.23 21.50
N ARG A 27 1.86 -8.44 21.20
CA ARG A 27 2.23 -8.85 19.83
C ARG A 27 1.06 -9.48 19.05
N PHE A 28 0.03 -9.99 19.72
CA PHE A 28 -1.10 -10.68 19.07
C PHE A 28 -2.25 -9.73 18.71
N ALA A 29 -2.44 -8.64 19.46
CA ALA A 29 -3.49 -7.64 19.21
C ALA A 29 -3.55 -7.12 17.76
N PRO A 30 -2.44 -6.75 17.07
CA PRO A 30 -2.52 -6.29 15.69
C PRO A 30 -2.88 -7.40 14.69
N GLY A 31 -2.50 -8.66 14.98
CA GLY A 31 -2.85 -9.80 14.12
C GLY A 31 -4.33 -10.17 14.23
N VAL A 32 -4.88 -10.15 15.43
CA VAL A 32 -6.31 -10.38 15.68
C VAL A 32 -7.16 -9.26 15.07
N LEU A 33 -6.75 -8.00 15.23
CA LEU A 33 -7.46 -6.86 14.63
C LEU A 33 -7.42 -6.92 13.10
N ALA A 34 -6.26 -7.23 12.50
CA ALA A 34 -6.16 -7.41 11.05
C ALA A 34 -7.04 -8.57 10.55
N GLY A 35 -7.11 -9.68 11.30
CA GLY A 35 -8.00 -10.80 11.00
C GLY A 35 -9.47 -10.42 11.07
N LEU A 36 -9.89 -9.68 12.10
CA LEU A 36 -11.27 -9.19 12.24
C LEU A 36 -11.65 -8.18 11.17
N CYS A 37 -10.75 -7.26 10.79
CA CYS A 37 -10.98 -6.33 9.68
C CYS A 37 -11.10 -7.07 8.34
N ALA A 38 -10.24 -8.06 8.09
CA ALA A 38 -10.32 -8.88 6.88
C ALA A 38 -11.62 -9.69 6.82
N ALA A 39 -12.00 -10.33 7.94
CA ALA A 39 -13.24 -11.10 8.05
C ALA A 39 -14.49 -10.21 7.91
N GLY A 40 -14.50 -9.05 8.55
CA GLY A 40 -15.58 -8.06 8.42
C GLY A 40 -15.69 -7.52 7.00
N GLY A 41 -14.57 -7.25 6.33
CA GLY A 41 -14.53 -6.86 4.92
C GLY A 41 -15.10 -7.95 4.01
N LEU A 42 -14.65 -9.20 4.16
CA LEU A 42 -15.17 -10.35 3.43
C LEU A 42 -16.68 -10.53 3.65
N PHE A 43 -17.15 -10.36 4.88
CA PHE A 43 -18.57 -10.44 5.21
C PHE A 43 -19.39 -9.32 4.56
N ALA A 44 -18.93 -8.08 4.63
CA ALA A 44 -19.58 -6.94 3.99
C ALA A 44 -19.62 -7.09 2.45
N MET A 45 -18.58 -7.70 1.87
CA MET A 45 -18.49 -7.94 0.44
C MET A 45 -19.37 -9.11 -0.02
N ARG A 46 -19.82 -10.00 0.88
CA ARG A 46 -20.61 -11.18 0.54
C ARG A 46 -21.87 -10.84 -0.27
N GLY A 47 -22.65 -9.85 0.14
CA GLY A 47 -23.87 -9.44 -0.56
C GLY A 47 -23.61 -8.98 -2.01
N PRO A 48 -22.74 -7.97 -2.21
CA PRO A 48 -22.27 -7.54 -3.53
C PRO A 48 -21.77 -8.68 -4.43
N LEU A 49 -20.98 -9.60 -3.87
CA LEU A 49 -20.41 -10.73 -4.60
C LEU A 49 -21.50 -11.71 -5.08
N MET A 50 -22.52 -11.96 -4.25
CA MET A 50 -23.65 -12.83 -4.62
C MET A 50 -24.52 -12.24 -5.73
N MET A 51 -24.53 -10.92 -5.92
CA MET A 51 -25.26 -10.31 -7.05
C MET A 51 -24.56 -10.49 -8.40
N SER A 52 -23.22 -10.58 -8.39
CA SER A 52 -22.43 -10.63 -9.63
C SER A 52 -22.02 -12.05 -10.02
N ALA A 53 -21.76 -12.92 -9.04
CA ALA A 53 -21.28 -14.28 -9.27
C ALA A 53 -22.16 -15.10 -10.23
N PRO A 54 -23.51 -15.08 -10.16
CA PRO A 54 -24.35 -15.83 -11.10
C PRO A 54 -24.22 -15.32 -12.54
N ARG A 55 -23.98 -14.02 -12.75
CA ARG A 55 -23.80 -13.44 -14.10
C ARG A 55 -22.46 -13.86 -14.69
N CYS A 56 -21.39 -13.80 -13.89
CA CYS A 56 -20.06 -14.22 -14.32
C CYS A 56 -20.02 -15.73 -14.61
N ALA A 57 -20.59 -16.55 -13.72
CA ALA A 57 -20.64 -18.01 -13.89
C ALA A 57 -21.49 -18.46 -15.09
N ALA A 58 -22.53 -17.70 -15.43
CA ALA A 58 -23.37 -17.97 -16.61
C ALA A 58 -22.77 -17.43 -17.94
N GLY A 59 -21.50 -16.99 -17.95
CA GLY A 59 -20.83 -16.48 -19.14
C GLY A 59 -21.29 -15.09 -19.61
N ARG A 60 -22.10 -14.37 -18.81
CA ARG A 60 -22.56 -13.01 -19.12
C ARG A 60 -21.51 -11.98 -18.72
N TRP A 61 -20.37 -12.03 -19.39
CA TRP A 61 -19.17 -11.26 -19.03
C TRP A 61 -19.38 -9.75 -19.06
N HIS A 62 -20.06 -9.18 -20.05
CA HIS A 62 -20.31 -7.73 -20.11
C HIS A 62 -21.10 -7.25 -18.87
N GLY A 63 -22.23 -7.90 -18.54
CA GLY A 63 -22.99 -7.58 -17.33
C GLY A 63 -22.32 -7.93 -15.99
N CYS A 64 -21.19 -8.64 -16.01
CA CYS A 64 -20.36 -8.90 -14.84
C CYS A 64 -19.28 -7.82 -14.72
N LEU A 65 -18.48 -7.67 -15.78
CA LEU A 65 -17.27 -6.86 -15.85
C LEU A 65 -17.55 -5.35 -15.94
N ASP A 66 -18.75 -4.95 -16.34
CA ASP A 66 -19.15 -3.53 -16.41
C ASP A 66 -19.79 -3.03 -15.09
N THR A 67 -19.64 -3.79 -14.00
CA THR A 67 -20.22 -3.44 -12.69
C THR A 67 -19.15 -3.37 -11.61
N PHE A 68 -19.33 -2.46 -10.66
CA PHE A 68 -18.47 -2.35 -9.48
C PHE A 68 -18.31 -3.70 -8.76
N ASN A 69 -19.43 -4.37 -8.51
CA ASN A 69 -19.46 -5.63 -7.78
C ASN A 69 -18.75 -6.77 -8.54
N GLY A 70 -18.86 -6.82 -9.87
CA GLY A 70 -18.20 -7.83 -10.67
C GLY A 70 -16.69 -7.60 -10.80
N VAL A 71 -16.24 -6.35 -10.94
CA VAL A 71 -14.81 -6.03 -10.90
C VAL A 71 -14.20 -6.39 -9.53
N VAL A 72 -14.89 -6.07 -8.45
CA VAL A 72 -14.49 -6.46 -7.09
C VAL A 72 -14.43 -8.00 -6.97
N LEU A 73 -15.45 -8.72 -7.46
CA LEU A 73 -15.46 -10.18 -7.46
C LEU A 73 -14.26 -10.77 -8.20
N VAL A 74 -14.02 -10.34 -9.44
CA VAL A 74 -12.91 -10.86 -10.26
C VAL A 74 -11.57 -10.54 -9.62
N THR A 75 -11.43 -9.36 -9.01
CA THR A 75 -10.21 -8.98 -8.28
C THR A 75 -9.93 -9.93 -7.13
N LEU A 76 -10.94 -10.23 -6.30
CA LEU A 76 -10.79 -11.18 -5.19
C LEU A 76 -10.48 -12.59 -5.69
N VAL A 77 -11.18 -13.05 -6.72
CA VAL A 77 -10.94 -14.38 -7.33
C VAL A 77 -9.56 -14.47 -7.97
N ALA A 78 -8.98 -13.35 -8.42
CA ALA A 78 -7.64 -13.29 -8.98
C ALA A 78 -6.51 -13.28 -7.93
N VAL A 79 -6.82 -13.16 -6.62
CA VAL A 79 -5.80 -13.14 -5.55
C VAL A 79 -4.96 -14.42 -5.54
N PRO A 80 -5.52 -15.65 -5.53
CA PRO A 80 -4.71 -16.87 -5.54
C PRO A 80 -3.79 -16.95 -6.76
N LEU A 81 -4.30 -16.58 -7.95
CA LEU A 81 -3.50 -16.53 -9.16
C LEU A 81 -2.34 -15.53 -9.03
N SER A 82 -2.61 -14.35 -8.47
CA SER A 82 -1.60 -13.32 -8.24
C SER A 82 -0.52 -13.81 -7.27
N LEU A 83 -0.89 -14.55 -6.22
CA LEU A 83 0.07 -15.15 -5.30
C LEU A 83 0.95 -16.20 -6.00
N LEU A 84 0.37 -17.03 -6.89
CA LEU A 84 1.13 -18.00 -7.70
C LEU A 84 2.10 -17.29 -8.67
N VAL A 85 1.64 -16.22 -9.32
CA VAL A 85 2.47 -15.39 -10.23
C VAL A 85 3.57 -14.67 -9.46
N ALA A 86 3.36 -14.29 -8.20
CA ALA A 86 4.42 -13.74 -7.36
C ALA A 86 5.43 -14.82 -6.92
N TRP A 87 4.93 -16.02 -6.61
CA TRP A 87 5.69 -17.14 -6.08
C TRP A 87 6.66 -17.74 -7.10
N GLY A 88 6.25 -17.92 -8.36
CA GLY A 88 7.09 -18.52 -9.40
C GLY A 88 8.41 -17.77 -9.64
N PRO A 89 8.37 -16.47 -9.99
CA PRO A 89 9.55 -15.63 -10.12
C PRO A 89 10.33 -15.51 -8.82
N ALA A 90 9.67 -15.45 -7.67
CA ALA A 90 10.37 -15.39 -6.38
C ALA A 90 11.23 -16.63 -6.13
N ARG A 91 10.71 -17.83 -6.46
CA ARG A 91 11.49 -19.08 -6.35
C ARG A 91 12.65 -19.12 -7.32
N ARG A 92 12.43 -18.78 -8.59
CA ARG A 92 13.49 -18.74 -9.61
C ARG A 92 14.59 -17.75 -9.23
N ARG A 93 14.24 -16.54 -8.80
CA ARG A 93 15.17 -15.50 -8.34
C ARG A 93 15.95 -15.93 -7.10
N ARG A 94 15.29 -16.60 -6.16
CA ARG A 94 15.94 -17.14 -4.96
C ARG A 94 16.94 -18.24 -5.31
N ALA A 95 16.58 -19.15 -6.22
CA ALA A 95 17.48 -20.19 -6.71
C ALA A 95 18.71 -19.61 -7.42
N ALA A 96 18.54 -18.48 -8.12
CA ALA A 96 19.63 -17.73 -8.74
C ALA A 96 20.39 -16.79 -7.78
N GLY A 97 20.17 -16.87 -6.46
CA GLY A 97 20.90 -16.07 -5.46
C GLY A 97 20.55 -14.58 -5.45
N VAL A 98 19.46 -14.14 -6.09
CA VAL A 98 19.10 -12.72 -6.18
C VAL A 98 18.63 -12.20 -4.81
N PRO A 99 19.30 -11.17 -4.24
CA PRO A 99 18.88 -10.58 -2.97
C PRO A 99 17.46 -10.00 -3.03
N GLY A 100 16.67 -10.25 -1.99
CA GLY A 100 15.30 -9.72 -1.91
C GLY A 100 14.33 -10.28 -2.96
N ALA A 101 14.59 -11.47 -3.51
CA ALA A 101 13.76 -12.14 -4.53
C ALA A 101 12.24 -12.07 -4.26
N TRP A 102 11.82 -12.36 -3.03
CA TRP A 102 10.42 -12.28 -2.61
C TRP A 102 9.89 -10.85 -2.62
N ARG A 103 10.61 -9.91 -2.00
CA ARG A 103 10.23 -8.50 -1.96
C ARG A 103 10.04 -7.92 -3.35
N ARG A 104 10.96 -8.22 -4.29
CA ARG A 104 10.88 -7.78 -5.69
C ARG A 104 9.63 -8.34 -6.38
N SER A 105 9.37 -9.64 -6.24
CA SER A 105 8.26 -10.30 -6.93
C SER A 105 6.90 -9.86 -6.36
N LEU A 106 6.80 -9.71 -5.03
CA LEU A 106 5.62 -9.17 -4.37
C LEU A 106 5.37 -7.70 -4.77
N ALA A 107 6.43 -6.90 -4.93
CA ALA A 107 6.27 -5.51 -5.36
C ALA A 107 5.78 -5.40 -6.80
N GLU A 108 6.26 -6.23 -7.72
CA GLU A 108 5.79 -6.26 -9.11
C GLU A 108 4.32 -6.65 -9.20
N VAL A 109 3.95 -7.77 -8.58
CA VAL A 109 2.57 -8.27 -8.64
C VAL A 109 1.62 -7.41 -7.84
N GLY A 110 2.02 -6.98 -6.63
CA GLY A 110 1.20 -6.13 -5.76
C GLY A 110 0.86 -4.80 -6.44
N MET A 111 1.83 -4.19 -7.13
CA MET A 111 1.62 -2.97 -7.90
C MET A 111 0.54 -3.14 -8.96
N VAL A 112 0.60 -4.23 -9.75
CA VAL A 112 -0.38 -4.50 -10.81
C VAL A 112 -1.74 -4.85 -10.22
N HIS A 113 -1.79 -5.88 -9.37
CA HIS A 113 -3.02 -6.41 -8.79
C HIS A 113 -3.76 -5.37 -7.94
N GLY A 114 -3.03 -4.51 -7.23
CA GLY A 114 -3.63 -3.48 -6.39
C GLY A 114 -3.94 -2.16 -7.09
N THR A 115 -3.50 -1.94 -8.35
CA THR A 115 -3.76 -0.68 -9.08
C THR A 115 -4.76 -0.89 -10.21
N VAL A 116 -4.59 -1.96 -11.01
CA VAL A 116 -5.41 -2.21 -12.21
C VAL A 116 -6.91 -2.25 -11.91
N PRO A 117 -7.39 -2.93 -10.85
CA PRO A 117 -8.82 -2.94 -10.53
C PRO A 117 -9.38 -1.55 -10.24
N PHE A 118 -8.64 -0.69 -9.54
CA PHE A 118 -9.13 0.65 -9.24
C PHE A 118 -9.13 1.54 -10.47
N VAL A 119 -8.08 1.49 -11.30
CA VAL A 119 -8.06 2.19 -12.59
C VAL A 119 -9.23 1.72 -13.46
N TRP A 120 -9.49 0.41 -13.52
CA TRP A 120 -10.66 -0.12 -14.20
C TRP A 120 -11.94 0.50 -13.66
N LEU A 121 -12.17 0.46 -12.33
CA LEU A 121 -13.37 1.04 -11.72
C LEU A 121 -13.55 2.52 -12.07
N THR A 122 -12.47 3.31 -12.12
CA THR A 122 -12.52 4.72 -12.51
C THR A 122 -12.79 4.92 -14.01
N MET A 123 -12.36 3.98 -14.85
CA MET A 123 -12.54 4.02 -16.30
C MET A 123 -13.87 3.37 -16.75
N MET A 124 -14.68 2.85 -15.83
CA MET A 124 -16.01 2.34 -16.19
C MET A 124 -16.95 3.49 -16.60
N PRO A 125 -17.62 3.38 -17.75
CA PRO A 125 -18.54 4.40 -18.24
C PRO A 125 -19.75 4.56 -17.30
N GLY A 126 -20.18 5.80 -17.12
CA GLY A 126 -21.47 6.12 -16.51
C GLY A 126 -22.64 5.86 -17.47
N ALA A 127 -23.86 5.95 -16.95
CA ALA A 127 -25.08 5.66 -17.72
C ALA A 127 -25.27 6.58 -18.94
N GLY A 128 -24.74 7.80 -18.89
CA GLY A 128 -24.77 8.75 -19.99
C GLY A 128 -23.53 8.73 -20.89
N ALA A 129 -22.60 7.78 -20.74
CA ALA A 129 -21.33 7.82 -21.47
C ALA A 129 -21.53 7.88 -23.00
N GLY A 130 -20.76 8.74 -23.66
CA GLY A 130 -20.88 9.03 -25.10
C GLY A 130 -22.09 9.88 -25.51
N THR A 131 -23.11 10.02 -24.66
CA THR A 131 -24.31 10.84 -24.93
C THR A 131 -24.20 12.24 -24.33
N VAL A 132 -23.57 12.38 -23.17
CA VAL A 132 -23.31 13.67 -22.54
C VAL A 132 -21.92 14.22 -22.93
N PRO A 133 -21.76 15.56 -23.02
CA PRO A 133 -20.44 16.14 -23.20
C PRO A 133 -19.54 15.85 -21.99
N GLY A 134 -18.22 15.76 -22.23
CA GLY A 134 -17.23 15.66 -21.16
C GLY A 134 -17.31 16.87 -20.24
N ARG A 135 -17.31 16.63 -18.92
CA ARG A 135 -17.38 17.68 -17.88
C ARG A 135 -15.98 17.90 -17.30
N LEU A 136 -15.63 19.16 -17.04
CA LEU A 136 -14.33 19.55 -16.47
C LEU A 136 -14.54 20.41 -15.22
N SER A 137 -13.77 20.13 -14.17
CA SER A 137 -13.69 20.93 -12.95
C SER A 137 -12.22 21.27 -12.67
N LEU A 138 -11.83 22.50 -13.01
CA LEU A 138 -10.45 22.98 -12.85
C LEU A 138 -10.26 23.83 -11.58
N VAL A 139 -11.34 24.07 -10.83
CA VAL A 139 -11.29 24.86 -9.59
C VAL A 139 -10.92 23.91 -8.46
N PRO A 140 -9.73 24.06 -7.84
CA PRO A 140 -9.31 23.17 -6.77
C PRO A 140 -10.24 23.32 -5.56
N LEU A 141 -10.38 22.22 -4.82
CA LEU A 141 -11.20 22.00 -3.63
C LEU A 141 -12.71 22.03 -3.84
N ARG A 142 -13.19 22.34 -5.05
CA ARG A 142 -14.63 22.44 -5.34
C ARG A 142 -15.32 21.08 -5.30
N ASP A 143 -14.75 20.09 -5.96
CA ASP A 143 -15.35 18.77 -6.02
C ASP A 143 -15.09 18.04 -4.70
N LEU A 144 -13.92 18.28 -4.10
CA LEU A 144 -13.51 17.70 -2.82
C LEU A 144 -14.50 18.02 -1.68
N VAL A 145 -15.02 19.26 -1.58
CA VAL A 145 -15.98 19.61 -0.52
C VAL A 145 -17.34 18.92 -0.67
N THR A 146 -17.69 18.52 -1.89
CA THR A 146 -18.90 17.75 -2.17
C THR A 146 -18.65 16.24 -2.21
N MET A 147 -17.39 15.83 -2.15
CA MET A 147 -16.97 14.44 -2.24
C MET A 147 -17.32 13.72 -0.94
N GLY A 148 -18.26 12.78 -1.01
CA GLY A 148 -18.59 11.94 0.13
C GLY A 148 -17.39 11.08 0.59
N PRO A 149 -17.40 10.57 1.83
CA PRO A 149 -16.28 9.80 2.39
C PRO A 149 -15.84 8.61 1.53
N LEU A 150 -16.80 7.92 0.89
CA LEU A 150 -16.51 6.81 -0.02
C LEU A 150 -15.81 7.25 -1.30
N GLY A 151 -16.12 8.44 -1.82
CA GLY A 151 -15.43 9.01 -2.98
C GLY A 151 -13.98 9.35 -2.65
N ILE A 152 -13.76 9.99 -1.50
CA ILE A 152 -12.41 10.30 -1.00
C ILE A 152 -11.61 9.01 -0.82
N ALA A 153 -12.18 8.02 -0.14
CA ALA A 153 -11.54 6.73 0.08
C ALA A 153 -11.24 6.00 -1.24
N GLY A 154 -12.18 6.01 -2.19
CA GLY A 154 -12.01 5.40 -3.51
C GLY A 154 -10.84 6.02 -4.28
N ASN A 155 -10.80 7.35 -4.36
CA ASN A 155 -9.73 8.08 -5.04
C ASN A 155 -8.36 7.86 -4.36
N LEU A 156 -8.29 7.94 -3.03
CA LEU A 156 -7.04 7.64 -2.31
C LEU A 156 -6.48 6.24 -2.63
N LEU A 157 -7.34 5.27 -2.95
CA LEU A 157 -6.93 3.91 -3.24
C LEU A 157 -6.43 3.70 -4.68
N VAL A 158 -6.81 4.57 -5.63
CA VAL A 158 -6.54 4.37 -7.08
C VAL A 158 -5.07 4.08 -7.37
N PHE A 159 -4.17 4.93 -6.86
CA PHE A 159 -2.72 4.74 -7.01
C PHE A 159 -2.02 4.38 -5.71
N ALA A 160 -2.74 4.00 -4.65
CA ALA A 160 -2.13 3.59 -3.39
C ALA A 160 -1.18 2.41 -3.58
N SER A 161 -1.60 1.37 -4.32
CA SER A 161 -0.72 0.20 -4.55
C SER A 161 0.52 0.56 -5.37
N LEU A 162 0.36 1.39 -6.40
CA LEU A 162 1.47 1.94 -7.17
C LEU A 162 2.46 2.71 -6.28
N GLY A 163 1.94 3.57 -5.40
CA GLY A 163 2.76 4.34 -4.46
C GLY A 163 3.42 3.49 -3.38
N PHE A 164 2.77 2.43 -2.91
CA PHE A 164 3.32 1.51 -1.92
C PHE A 164 4.48 0.70 -2.50
N PHE A 165 4.27 0.03 -3.64
CA PHE A 165 5.22 -0.92 -4.21
C PHE A 165 6.23 -0.29 -5.17
N GLY A 166 5.91 0.85 -5.77
CA GLY A 166 6.79 1.63 -6.66
C GLY A 166 8.19 1.85 -6.09
N PRO A 167 8.34 2.53 -4.94
CA PRO A 167 9.64 2.77 -4.32
C PRO A 167 10.32 1.49 -3.81
N VAL A 168 9.55 0.44 -3.49
CA VAL A 168 10.09 -0.87 -3.09
C VAL A 168 10.72 -1.60 -4.28
N ARG A 169 10.18 -1.39 -5.49
CA ARG A 169 10.64 -2.05 -6.71
C ARG A 169 11.70 -1.25 -7.47
N PHE A 170 11.58 0.07 -7.50
CA PHE A 170 12.41 0.95 -8.33
C PHE A 170 13.10 1.99 -7.45
N ALA A 171 14.44 1.91 -7.37
CA ALA A 171 15.24 2.88 -6.61
C ALA A 171 15.05 4.32 -7.11
N ALA A 172 14.77 4.50 -8.40
CA ALA A 172 14.43 5.81 -8.98
C ALA A 172 13.19 6.44 -8.31
N LEU A 173 12.26 5.63 -7.82
CA LEU A 173 11.04 6.08 -7.14
C LEU A 173 11.17 6.15 -5.61
N ALA A 174 12.34 5.87 -5.02
CA ALA A 174 12.56 5.84 -3.57
C ALA A 174 12.57 7.25 -2.91
N SER A 175 11.57 8.07 -3.24
CA SER A 175 11.38 9.45 -2.83
C SER A 175 9.87 9.77 -2.88
N VAL A 176 9.33 10.31 -1.79
CA VAL A 176 7.89 10.66 -1.71
C VAL A 176 7.51 11.70 -2.77
N PRO A 177 8.28 12.79 -3.01
CA PRO A 177 8.00 13.70 -4.11
C PRO A 177 7.95 13.03 -5.49
N ARG A 178 8.82 12.05 -5.76
CA ARG A 178 8.80 11.33 -7.04
C ARG A 178 7.57 10.44 -7.17
N VAL A 179 7.13 9.82 -6.08
CA VAL A 179 5.88 9.04 -6.08
C VAL A 179 4.66 9.95 -6.23
N LEU A 180 4.64 11.11 -5.58
CA LEU A 180 3.58 12.12 -5.76
C LEU A 180 3.50 12.56 -7.23
N ALA A 181 4.65 12.86 -7.85
CA ALA A 181 4.70 13.25 -9.26
C ALA A 181 4.23 12.11 -10.19
N LEU A 182 4.62 10.86 -9.91
CA LEU A 182 4.12 9.70 -10.65
C LEU A 182 2.60 9.54 -10.51
N GLY A 183 2.08 9.63 -9.28
CA GLY A 183 0.65 9.53 -9.00
C GLY A 183 -0.15 10.63 -9.69
N ALA A 184 0.33 11.88 -9.63
CA ALA A 184 -0.27 13.01 -10.32
C ALA A 184 -0.26 12.81 -11.85
N GLY A 185 0.87 12.39 -12.42
CA GLY A 185 0.98 12.12 -13.86
C GLY A 185 0.04 11.01 -14.32
N CYS A 186 -0.01 9.88 -13.60
CA CYS A 186 -0.96 8.81 -13.89
C CYS A 186 -2.42 9.27 -13.73
N SER A 187 -2.73 10.10 -12.73
CA SER A 187 -4.07 10.63 -12.57
C SER A 187 -4.47 11.56 -13.71
N VAL A 188 -3.60 12.47 -14.12
CA VAL A 188 -3.86 13.35 -15.28
C VAL A 188 -4.15 12.52 -16.53
N LEU A 189 -3.47 11.40 -16.74
CA LEU A 189 -3.77 10.50 -17.86
C LEU A 189 -5.17 9.87 -17.75
N VAL A 190 -5.56 9.40 -16.56
CA VAL A 190 -6.91 8.84 -16.31
C VAL A 190 -7.99 9.89 -16.53
N GLU A 191 -7.81 11.07 -15.95
CA GLU A 191 -8.70 12.23 -16.09
C GLU A 191 -8.86 12.65 -17.55
N THR A 192 -7.74 12.75 -18.27
CA THR A 192 -7.73 13.05 -19.71
C THR A 192 -8.48 11.98 -20.49
N ALA A 193 -8.26 10.70 -20.17
CA ALA A 193 -8.95 9.60 -20.83
C ALA A 193 -10.46 9.63 -20.54
N GLN A 194 -10.88 9.88 -19.30
CA GLN A 194 -12.29 10.03 -18.93
C GLN A 194 -12.97 11.17 -19.68
N TYR A 195 -12.27 12.31 -19.81
CA TYR A 195 -12.76 13.46 -20.56
C TYR A 195 -12.90 13.16 -22.06
N VAL A 196 -11.84 12.64 -22.69
CA VAL A 196 -11.79 12.35 -24.14
C VAL A 196 -12.76 11.24 -24.52
N LEU A 197 -12.84 10.18 -23.72
CA LEU A 197 -13.76 9.05 -23.94
C LEU A 197 -15.19 9.35 -23.51
N ARG A 198 -15.46 10.55 -22.94
CA ARG A 198 -16.78 11.00 -22.48
C ARG A 198 -17.47 9.96 -21.60
N LEU A 199 -16.77 9.50 -20.57
CA LEU A 199 -17.24 8.42 -19.70
C LEU A 199 -18.37 8.81 -18.74
N ASP A 200 -19.04 9.96 -18.97
CA ASP A 200 -20.03 10.54 -18.05
C ASP A 200 -19.47 10.70 -16.62
N ARG A 201 -18.18 11.07 -16.56
CA ARG A 201 -17.47 11.47 -15.34
C ARG A 201 -17.10 12.95 -15.44
N VAL A 202 -16.97 13.60 -14.30
CA VAL A 202 -16.38 14.94 -14.22
C VAL A 202 -14.89 14.72 -14.13
N SER A 203 -14.13 15.29 -15.06
CA SER A 203 -12.68 15.28 -14.96
C SER A 203 -12.22 16.45 -14.09
N SER A 204 -11.52 16.16 -13.00
CA SER A 204 -11.30 17.08 -11.89
C SER A 204 -9.86 17.19 -11.44
N VAL A 205 -9.43 18.41 -11.12
CA VAL A 205 -8.16 18.66 -10.42
C VAL A 205 -8.17 18.02 -9.03
N ASP A 206 -9.33 17.94 -8.37
CA ASP A 206 -9.41 17.36 -7.02
C ASP A 206 -9.17 15.85 -7.04
N ASP A 207 -9.66 15.14 -8.05
CA ASP A 207 -9.37 13.72 -8.24
C ASP A 207 -7.86 13.49 -8.46
N VAL A 208 -7.19 14.35 -9.24
CA VAL A 208 -5.72 14.32 -9.38
C VAL A 208 -5.01 14.49 -8.04
N LEU A 209 -5.43 15.47 -7.24
CA LEU A 209 -4.83 15.76 -5.94
C LEU A 209 -5.03 14.60 -4.97
N VAL A 210 -6.24 14.05 -4.89
CA VAL A 210 -6.57 12.94 -3.97
C VAL A 210 -5.86 11.65 -4.40
N ASN A 211 -5.86 11.32 -5.69
CA ASN A 211 -5.17 10.13 -6.21
C ASN A 211 -3.65 10.21 -5.98
N ALA A 212 -3.05 11.39 -6.21
CA ALA A 212 -1.63 11.63 -5.94
C ALA A 212 -1.32 11.54 -4.43
N ALA A 213 -2.16 12.14 -3.57
CA ALA A 213 -2.01 12.05 -2.12
C ALA A 213 -2.09 10.59 -1.65
N GLY A 214 -3.01 9.79 -2.19
CA GLY A 214 -3.12 8.35 -1.95
C GLY A 214 -1.81 7.60 -2.25
N ALA A 215 -1.20 7.86 -3.41
CA ALA A 215 0.10 7.29 -3.77
C ALA A 215 1.21 7.72 -2.79
N GLY A 216 1.26 9.00 -2.43
CA GLY A 216 2.26 9.53 -1.48
C GLY A 216 2.13 8.94 -0.07
N LEU A 217 0.91 8.85 0.46
CA LEU A 217 0.62 8.23 1.76
C LEU A 217 1.02 6.75 1.77
N ALA A 218 0.72 6.03 0.70
CA ALA A 218 1.09 4.63 0.56
C ALA A 218 2.63 4.44 0.46
N ALA A 219 3.33 5.35 -0.21
CA ALA A 219 4.80 5.36 -0.24
C ALA A 219 5.42 5.60 1.14
N LEU A 220 4.81 6.48 1.95
CA LEU A 220 5.19 6.69 3.34
C LEU A 220 4.97 5.43 4.17
N ALA A 221 3.84 4.74 3.98
CA ALA A 221 3.55 3.47 4.64
C ALA A 221 4.60 2.40 4.29
N SER A 222 5.17 2.44 3.08
CA SER A 222 6.21 1.51 2.65
C SER A 222 7.65 1.92 2.94
N ARG A 223 7.86 3.09 3.56
CA ARG A 223 9.16 3.77 3.73
C ARG A 223 10.29 2.91 4.28
N ARG A 224 9.99 2.08 5.28
CA ARG A 224 10.98 1.18 5.92
C ARG A 224 11.58 0.15 4.96
N TRP A 225 10.84 -0.26 3.93
CA TRP A 225 11.25 -1.33 3.01
C TRP A 225 12.09 -0.85 1.84
N TRP A 226 12.10 0.45 1.54
CA TRP A 226 12.92 1.03 0.47
C TRP A 226 14.07 1.91 0.98
N ARG A 227 14.03 2.39 2.23
CA ARG A 227 15.17 3.11 2.83
C ARG A 227 16.33 2.23 3.27
N THR A 228 16.04 0.99 3.65
CA THR A 228 17.05 0.01 4.09
C THR A 228 17.80 -0.63 2.92
N ALA A 229 17.42 -0.32 1.68
CA ALA A 229 18.01 -0.87 0.47
C ALA A 229 19.22 -0.08 -0.06
N VAL A 230 19.61 1.02 0.59
CA VAL A 230 20.87 1.72 0.29
C VAL A 230 21.99 0.99 1.04
N PRO A 231 22.94 0.32 0.36
CA PRO A 231 24.13 -0.18 1.02
C PRO A 231 24.83 0.99 1.71
N ALA A 232 25.22 0.82 2.98
CA ALA A 232 26.14 1.75 3.60
C ALA A 232 27.38 1.86 2.69
N PRO A 233 27.98 3.06 2.52
CA PRO A 233 29.26 3.17 1.84
C PRO A 233 30.22 2.20 2.52
N ALA A 234 30.68 1.19 1.80
CA ALA A 234 31.72 0.29 2.30
C ALA A 234 32.90 1.15 2.71
N ASP A 235 33.42 0.88 3.90
CA ASP A 235 34.55 1.52 4.55
C ASP A 235 35.52 2.16 3.56
N LEU A 236 35.49 3.50 3.49
CA LEU A 236 36.63 4.24 2.93
C LEU A 236 37.88 3.77 3.70
N PRO A 237 38.96 3.37 3.02
CA PRO A 237 40.19 2.97 3.68
C PRO A 237 40.59 4.05 4.68
N ARG A 238 40.59 3.70 5.97
CA ARG A 238 41.05 4.58 7.04
C ARG A 238 42.49 4.99 6.66
N PRO A 239 42.81 6.30 6.50
CA PRO A 239 44.16 6.71 6.14
C PRO A 239 45.16 6.07 7.11
N ALA A 240 46.15 5.37 6.57
CA ALA A 240 47.18 4.75 7.38
C ALA A 240 47.81 5.85 8.24
N ALA A 241 47.75 5.67 9.57
CA ALA A 241 48.46 6.53 10.49
C ALA A 241 49.96 6.41 10.20
N VAL A 242 50.53 7.45 9.61
CA VAL A 242 51.98 7.58 9.45
C VAL A 242 52.56 7.63 10.86
N ARG A 243 53.31 6.59 11.24
CA ARG A 243 54.16 6.64 12.43
C ARG A 243 55.29 7.62 12.14
N ALA A 244 55.32 8.73 12.85
CA ALA A 244 56.52 9.56 12.94
C ALA A 244 57.59 8.76 13.70
N GLY A 245 58.72 8.54 13.05
CA GLY A 245 59.97 8.09 13.68
C GLY A 245 60.73 9.26 14.27
#